data_AF-A0AAV9KLS1-F1
#
_entry.id   AF-A0AAV9KLS1-F1
#
_cell.length_a   1.000
_cell.length_b   1.000
_cell.length_c   1.000
_cell.angle_alpha   90.00
_cell.angle_beta   90.00
_cell.angle_gamma   90.00
#
_symmetry.space_group_name_H-M   'P 1'
#
loop_
_entity.id
_entity.type
_entity.pdbx_description
1 polymer ?
#
loop_
_entity_poly.entity_id
_entity_poly.type
_entity_poly.pdbx_seq_one_letter_code
_entity_poly.pdbx_strand_id
1 'polypeptide(L)'
;MADSESEHNNIHRDFYIPTYILAPNASSNSLRLPDVPTCPVLVFVNTKSGGQLGGELLRTFRHLLNKYQVFDLGEEAPDSVLRRLYLNIERLKGNGDQFAAEIEERMRIIVAGGDGTAGWLLGVVSDLKLSQPPPIATVPLGTGNNLPFAFGWGKKNPGTDLNSVISFLKQVMNAKEMKMDSWHILMRMRAPKVGSCDPVAPLELPHSLHAFHRVSPSDELNVEGFHTFRGGFWNYFSMGMDAQVSYAFHSERKMNPDKFKNQLVNQSSYLKLGCTQGWFFAPLVHPSSKNIAQLTKVKIMKKLGEWQDLHIPPSVRSIVCLNLPSFSGGLNPWGTPNSNKSRYRDLTPPFVDDGLLEVVGFRDAWHGLVLLAPKGHGTRLAQAHGIRFEFHKGTANHTFMRIDGEPWKQPLPENDDTVVVEISHLGQVKMLATHDCRAKSIYDPSSQFSHDADEVDSDEENSVNEERRKFGAADTFKIPDEVDVSSLS
;
A
#
# COMPACT_ATOMS: atom_id res chain seq x y z
N MET A 1 -10.89 16.23 37.28
CA MET A 1 -12.15 15.46 37.13
C MET A 1 -13.12 16.19 36.21
N ALA A 2 -13.37 17.50 36.38
CA ALA A 2 -14.20 18.28 35.45
C ALA A 2 -13.63 18.36 34.01
N ASP A 3 -12.31 18.58 33.85
CA ASP A 3 -11.70 18.66 32.51
C ASP A 3 -11.76 17.33 31.73
N SER A 4 -11.56 16.20 32.42
CA SER A 4 -11.55 14.87 31.79
C SER A 4 -12.94 14.42 31.33
N GLU A 5 -14.00 14.77 32.07
CA GLU A 5 -15.38 14.49 31.63
C GLU A 5 -15.79 15.39 30.46
N SER A 6 -15.37 16.66 30.46
CA SER A 6 -15.63 17.58 29.35
C SER A 6 -14.95 17.14 28.05
N GLU A 7 -13.71 16.65 28.14
CA GLU A 7 -12.95 16.18 26.99
C GLU A 7 -13.49 14.84 26.46
N HIS A 8 -13.91 13.93 27.35
CA HIS A 8 -14.56 12.68 26.96
C HIS A 8 -15.90 12.92 26.25
N ASN A 9 -16.72 13.86 26.75
CA ASN A 9 -17.97 14.25 26.10
C ASN A 9 -17.74 14.86 24.72
N ASN A 10 -16.67 15.64 24.54
CA ASN A 10 -16.30 16.17 23.22
C ASN A 10 -15.88 15.04 22.27
N ILE A 11 -15.07 14.08 22.71
CA ILE A 11 -14.69 12.92 21.89
C ILE A 11 -15.93 12.12 21.47
N HIS A 12 -16.85 11.90 22.39
CA HIS A 12 -18.07 11.16 22.10
C HIS A 12 -18.96 11.89 21.09
N ARG A 13 -19.07 13.22 21.19
CA ARG A 13 -19.80 14.04 20.21
C ARG A 13 -19.13 14.02 18.84
N ASP A 14 -17.80 14.09 18.79
CA ASP A 14 -17.09 14.33 17.54
C ASP A 14 -16.83 13.03 16.76
N PHE A 15 -16.73 11.86 17.43
CA PHE A 15 -16.20 10.63 16.83
C PHE A 15 -17.09 9.38 16.93
N TYR A 16 -18.15 9.40 17.75
CA TYR A 16 -18.89 8.17 18.11
C TYR A 16 -19.86 7.71 17.03
N ILE A 17 -19.79 6.42 16.66
CA ILE A 17 -20.75 5.77 15.76
C ILE A 17 -21.69 4.88 16.59
N PRO A 18 -23.02 5.05 16.48
CA PRO A 18 -24.00 4.21 17.16
C PRO A 18 -23.88 2.70 16.85
N THR A 19 -24.09 1.88 17.87
CA THR A 19 -23.98 0.41 17.76
C THR A 19 -24.90 -0.20 16.72
N TYR A 20 -26.11 0.34 16.51
CA TYR A 20 -27.06 -0.21 15.53
C TYR A 20 -26.57 -0.08 14.07
N ILE A 21 -25.64 0.85 13.80
CA ILE A 21 -24.98 0.99 12.50
C ILE A 21 -23.85 -0.04 12.37
N LEU A 22 -23.08 -0.25 13.43
CA LEU A 22 -21.87 -1.10 13.41
C LEU A 22 -22.17 -2.60 13.57
N ALA A 23 -23.19 -2.93 14.34
CA ALA A 23 -23.52 -4.28 14.77
C ALA A 23 -25.04 -4.48 14.82
N PRO A 24 -25.70 -4.75 13.67
CA PRO A 24 -27.16 -4.85 13.59
C PRO A 24 -27.75 -5.97 14.47
N ASN A 25 -26.96 -7.00 14.78
CA ASN A 25 -27.38 -8.15 15.58
C ASN A 25 -27.07 -8.00 17.08
N ALA A 26 -26.42 -6.90 17.50
CA ALA A 26 -26.14 -6.68 18.91
C ALA A 26 -27.40 -6.17 19.62
N SER A 27 -27.89 -6.94 20.60
CA SER A 27 -28.94 -6.50 21.52
C SER A 27 -28.49 -5.22 22.20
N SER A 28 -29.05 -4.06 21.85
CA SER A 28 -28.62 -2.79 22.44
C SER A 28 -29.77 -1.90 22.88
N ASN A 29 -29.66 -1.42 24.12
CA ASN A 29 -30.03 -0.05 24.46
C ASN A 29 -29.17 0.87 23.58
N SER A 30 -29.62 1.15 22.36
CA SER A 30 -28.90 2.03 21.44
C SER A 30 -29.01 3.47 21.95
N LEU A 31 -27.90 4.07 22.38
CA LEU A 31 -27.84 5.53 22.56
C LEU A 31 -28.09 6.16 21.19
N ARG A 32 -29.26 6.78 21.00
CA ARG A 32 -29.51 7.67 19.87
C ARG A 32 -28.89 9.01 20.22
N LEU A 33 -27.86 9.41 19.49
CA LEU A 33 -27.29 10.74 19.59
C LEU A 33 -28.23 11.74 18.91
N PRO A 34 -28.39 12.95 19.46
CA PRO A 34 -29.24 13.98 18.85
C PRO A 34 -28.67 14.49 17.52
N ASP A 35 -27.33 14.60 17.42
CA ASP A 35 -26.62 15.12 16.25
C ASP A 35 -25.64 14.06 15.70
N VAL A 36 -25.41 14.11 14.38
CA VAL A 36 -24.40 13.27 13.71
C VAL A 36 -23.01 13.75 14.13
N PRO A 37 -22.08 12.86 14.49
CA PRO A 37 -20.71 13.23 14.82
C PRO A 37 -20.03 14.00 13.69
N THR A 38 -19.17 14.94 14.06
CA THR A 38 -18.41 15.77 13.12
C THR A 38 -17.47 14.92 12.26
N CYS A 39 -16.84 13.90 12.85
CA CYS A 39 -15.81 13.07 12.23
C CYS A 39 -15.93 11.62 12.75
N PRO A 40 -16.97 10.85 12.38
CA PRO A 40 -17.09 9.46 12.78
C PRO A 40 -15.86 8.66 12.35
N VAL A 41 -15.28 7.87 13.24
CA VAL A 41 -14.06 7.09 12.96
C VAL A 41 -14.26 5.59 13.13
N LEU A 42 -13.71 4.84 12.19
CA LEU A 42 -13.55 3.39 12.27
C LEU A 42 -12.07 3.07 12.47
N VAL A 43 -11.73 2.24 13.46
CA VAL A 43 -10.34 1.98 13.85
C VAL A 43 -10.00 0.51 13.67
N PHE A 44 -8.99 0.22 12.87
CA PHE A 44 -8.40 -1.10 12.72
C PHE A 44 -7.01 -1.12 13.36
N VAL A 45 -6.77 -2.07 14.25
CA VAL A 45 -5.49 -2.18 14.96
C VAL A 45 -4.90 -3.57 14.77
N ASN A 46 -3.66 -3.64 14.32
CA ASN A 46 -2.89 -4.88 14.35
C ASN A 46 -2.17 -4.99 15.69
N THR A 47 -2.70 -5.77 16.62
CA THR A 47 -2.16 -5.90 18.00
C THR A 47 -0.76 -6.50 18.06
N LYS A 48 -0.33 -7.23 17.02
CA LYS A 48 1.02 -7.80 16.90
C LYS A 48 2.07 -6.79 16.42
N SER A 49 1.65 -5.62 15.94
CA SER A 49 2.56 -4.56 15.47
C SER A 49 3.16 -3.74 16.61
N GLY A 50 4.29 -3.08 16.33
CA GLY A 50 4.92 -2.12 17.26
C GLY A 50 5.52 -2.71 18.52
N GLY A 51 5.76 -4.03 18.61
CA GLY A 51 6.30 -4.64 19.83
C GLY A 51 5.34 -4.58 21.01
N GLN A 52 4.06 -4.89 20.76
CA GLN A 52 2.91 -4.86 21.71
C GLN A 52 2.24 -3.50 21.90
N LEU A 53 2.75 -2.41 21.32
CA LEU A 53 2.06 -1.11 21.32
C LEU A 53 0.65 -1.17 20.69
N GLY A 54 0.44 -2.07 19.72
CA GLY A 54 -0.89 -2.27 19.12
C GLY A 54 -1.94 -2.72 20.14
N GLY A 55 -1.57 -3.60 21.08
CA GLY A 55 -2.49 -4.05 22.14
C GLY A 55 -2.89 -2.93 23.09
N GLU A 56 -1.95 -2.05 23.46
CA GLU A 56 -2.23 -0.87 24.27
C GLU A 56 -3.13 0.13 23.53
N LEU A 57 -2.83 0.42 22.27
CA LEU A 57 -3.66 1.31 21.43
C LEU A 57 -5.09 0.80 21.30
N LEU A 58 -5.26 -0.51 21.04
CA LEU A 58 -6.59 -1.12 20.95
C LEU A 58 -7.41 -0.86 22.22
N ARG A 59 -6.78 -1.02 23.39
CA ARG A 59 -7.44 -0.77 24.69
C ARG A 59 -7.80 0.70 24.87
N THR A 60 -6.89 1.62 24.54
CA THR A 60 -7.13 3.07 24.66
C THR A 60 -8.22 3.55 23.70
N PHE A 61 -8.21 3.10 22.45
CA PHE A 61 -9.28 3.41 21.49
C PHE A 61 -10.64 2.85 21.95
N ARG A 62 -10.69 1.59 22.42
CA ARG A 62 -11.94 0.98 22.96
C ARG A 62 -12.44 1.66 24.23
N HIS A 63 -11.59 2.36 24.95
CA HIS A 63 -11.98 3.16 26.12
C HIS A 63 -12.56 4.52 25.73
N LEU A 64 -12.08 5.12 24.63
CA LEU A 64 -12.52 6.44 24.15
C LEU A 64 -13.73 6.38 23.22
N LEU A 65 -13.83 5.33 22.41
CA LEU A 65 -14.82 5.18 21.35
C LEU A 65 -15.80 4.05 21.67
N ASN A 66 -16.86 3.90 20.85
CA ASN A 66 -17.66 2.69 20.89
C ASN A 66 -16.76 1.47 20.64
N LYS A 67 -16.81 0.44 21.49
CA LYS A 67 -16.01 -0.78 21.31
C LYS A 67 -16.26 -1.47 19.96
N TYR A 68 -17.43 -1.27 19.35
CA TYR A 68 -17.77 -1.79 18.02
C TYR A 68 -17.21 -0.92 16.87
N GLN A 69 -16.53 0.19 17.15
CA GLN A 69 -15.77 0.99 16.17
C GLN A 69 -14.31 0.54 16.07
N VAL A 70 -13.84 -0.34 16.97
CA VAL A 70 -12.42 -0.63 17.15
C VAL A 70 -12.15 -2.13 17.02
N PHE A 71 -11.58 -2.49 15.88
CA PHE A 71 -11.38 -3.88 15.44
C PHE A 71 -9.91 -4.30 15.60
N ASP A 72 -9.70 -5.50 16.15
CA ASP A 72 -8.39 -6.15 16.10
C ASP A 72 -8.28 -6.95 14.80
N LEU A 73 -7.31 -6.59 13.96
CA LEU A 73 -7.03 -7.26 12.70
C LEU A 73 -6.50 -8.69 12.87
N GLY A 74 -6.09 -9.07 14.09
CA GLY A 74 -5.79 -10.45 14.44
C GLY A 74 -7.03 -11.30 14.74
N GLU A 75 -8.19 -10.68 14.99
CA GLU A 75 -9.46 -11.35 15.33
C GLU A 75 -10.41 -11.38 14.13
N GLU A 76 -10.57 -10.25 13.42
CA GLU A 76 -11.48 -10.14 12.28
C GLU A 76 -10.80 -9.40 11.11
N ALA A 77 -10.96 -9.94 9.90
CA ALA A 77 -10.41 -9.34 8.69
C ALA A 77 -11.19 -8.06 8.29
N PRO A 78 -10.52 -7.04 7.71
CA PRO A 78 -11.18 -5.78 7.37
C PRO A 78 -12.29 -5.92 6.32
N ASP A 79 -12.20 -6.89 5.42
CA ASP A 79 -13.21 -7.14 4.39
C ASP A 79 -14.54 -7.59 5.01
N SER A 80 -14.51 -8.52 5.97
CA SER A 80 -15.70 -8.94 6.74
C SER A 80 -16.34 -7.74 7.44
N VAL A 81 -15.53 -6.93 8.13
CA VAL A 81 -16.00 -5.77 8.89
C VAL A 81 -16.63 -4.72 7.97
N LEU A 82 -15.91 -4.29 6.94
CA LEU A 82 -16.37 -3.25 6.03
C LEU A 82 -17.59 -3.72 5.23
N ARG A 83 -17.60 -4.95 4.72
CA ARG A 83 -18.76 -5.50 4.03
C ARG A 83 -20.00 -5.49 4.92
N ARG A 84 -19.88 -5.98 6.17
CA ARG A 84 -20.99 -5.98 7.13
C ARG A 84 -21.49 -4.56 7.42
N LEU A 85 -20.57 -3.62 7.64
CA LEU A 85 -20.89 -2.23 7.94
C LEU A 85 -21.64 -1.56 6.80
N TYR A 86 -21.08 -1.58 5.58
CA TYR A 86 -21.66 -0.89 4.43
C TYR A 86 -22.97 -1.53 3.97
N LEU A 87 -23.10 -2.87 4.00
CA LEU A 87 -24.40 -3.52 3.75
C LEU A 87 -25.48 -3.05 4.73
N ASN A 88 -25.12 -2.87 6.00
CA ASN A 88 -26.07 -2.37 6.99
C ASN A 88 -26.38 -0.89 6.79
N ILE A 89 -25.40 -0.06 6.42
CA ILE A 89 -25.61 1.35 6.07
C ILE A 89 -26.57 1.47 4.88
N GLU A 90 -26.37 0.71 3.80
CA GLU A 90 -27.28 0.71 2.65
C GLU A 90 -28.70 0.28 3.03
N ARG A 91 -28.83 -0.77 3.85
CA ARG A 91 -30.14 -1.19 4.39
C ARG A 91 -30.80 -0.10 5.21
N LEU A 92 -30.05 0.62 6.05
CA LEU A 92 -30.57 1.71 6.87
C LEU A 92 -30.99 2.90 6.00
N LYS A 93 -30.20 3.26 4.99
CA LYS A 93 -30.53 4.27 3.98
C LYS A 93 -31.82 3.92 3.23
N GLY A 94 -31.98 2.66 2.81
CA GLY A 94 -33.20 2.15 2.19
C GLY A 94 -34.44 2.25 3.09
N ASN A 95 -34.26 2.20 4.41
CA ASN A 95 -35.32 2.38 5.40
C ASN A 95 -35.57 3.85 5.80
N GLY A 96 -34.89 4.80 5.14
CA GLY A 96 -35.05 6.24 5.39
C GLY A 96 -34.21 6.80 6.54
N ASP A 97 -33.20 6.08 7.01
CA ASP A 97 -32.29 6.54 8.06
C ASP A 97 -31.24 7.51 7.48
N GLN A 98 -31.55 8.81 7.51
CA GLN A 98 -30.62 9.86 7.07
C GLN A 98 -29.37 9.96 7.95
N PHE A 99 -29.47 9.56 9.23
CA PHE A 99 -28.32 9.58 10.14
C PHE A 99 -27.23 8.62 9.66
N ALA A 100 -27.62 7.43 9.18
CA ALA A 100 -26.68 6.46 8.61
C ALA A 100 -25.99 6.99 7.34
N ALA A 101 -26.72 7.73 6.48
CA ALA A 101 -26.15 8.35 5.28
C ALA A 101 -25.09 9.42 5.62
N GLU A 102 -25.39 10.31 6.58
CA GLU A 102 -24.43 11.33 7.00
C GLU A 102 -23.20 10.74 7.72
N ILE A 103 -23.38 9.62 8.44
CA ILE A 103 -22.25 8.88 9.01
C ILE A 103 -21.33 8.37 7.89
N GLU A 104 -21.88 7.74 6.86
CA GLU A 104 -21.12 7.24 5.71
C GLU A 104 -20.29 8.35 5.05
N GLU A 105 -20.91 9.48 4.77
CA GLU A 105 -20.29 10.62 4.08
C GLU A 105 -19.12 11.22 4.88
N ARG A 106 -19.22 11.27 6.21
CA ARG A 106 -18.22 11.89 7.09
C ARG A 106 -17.21 10.89 7.66
N MET A 107 -17.39 9.59 7.40
CA MET A 107 -16.60 8.55 8.04
C MET A 107 -15.14 8.60 7.60
N ARG A 108 -14.25 8.48 8.59
CA ARG A 108 -12.81 8.32 8.38
C ARG A 108 -12.34 6.99 8.94
N ILE A 109 -11.29 6.43 8.37
CA ILE A 109 -10.69 5.19 8.85
C ILE A 109 -9.31 5.46 9.43
N ILE A 110 -9.00 4.83 10.56
CA ILE A 110 -7.67 4.79 11.16
C ILE A 110 -7.15 3.35 11.10
N VAL A 111 -5.95 3.16 10.57
CA VAL A 111 -5.25 1.88 10.60
C VAL A 111 -3.95 1.97 11.39
N ALA A 112 -3.83 1.16 12.43
CA ALA A 112 -2.64 1.10 13.27
C ALA A 112 -1.84 -0.17 12.99
N GLY A 113 -0.67 -0.01 12.38
CA GLY A 113 0.15 -1.13 11.90
C GLY A 113 1.42 -0.68 11.18
N GLY A 114 2.06 -1.61 10.47
CA GLY A 114 3.11 -1.28 9.49
C GLY A 114 2.54 -1.01 8.10
N ASP A 115 3.41 -0.67 7.15
CA ASP A 115 3.01 -0.38 5.75
C ASP A 115 2.19 -1.53 5.13
N GLY A 116 2.54 -2.80 5.36
CA GLY A 116 1.75 -3.95 4.87
C GLY A 116 0.35 -4.08 5.49
N THR A 117 0.17 -3.68 6.76
CA THR A 117 -1.17 -3.64 7.39
C THR A 117 -2.03 -2.54 6.77
N ALA A 118 -1.45 -1.38 6.51
CA ALA A 118 -2.14 -0.31 5.80
C ALA A 118 -2.47 -0.73 4.36
N GLY A 119 -1.52 -1.34 3.64
CA GLY A 119 -1.71 -1.85 2.28
C GLY A 119 -2.83 -2.90 2.18
N TRP A 120 -2.93 -3.80 3.17
CA TRP A 120 -4.06 -4.76 3.23
C TRP A 120 -5.42 -4.04 3.27
N LEU A 121 -5.57 -3.06 4.16
CA LEU A 121 -6.81 -2.30 4.27
C LEU A 121 -7.11 -1.47 3.02
N LEU A 122 -6.09 -0.83 2.42
CA LEU A 122 -6.23 -0.08 1.17
C LEU A 122 -6.69 -0.98 0.02
N GLY A 123 -6.16 -2.21 -0.05
CA GLY A 123 -6.59 -3.22 -1.01
C GLY A 123 -8.04 -3.62 -0.82
N VAL A 124 -8.47 -3.86 0.42
CA VAL A 124 -9.88 -4.18 0.72
C VAL A 124 -10.80 -3.02 0.31
N VAL A 125 -10.48 -1.79 0.68
CA VAL A 125 -11.29 -0.62 0.32
C VAL A 125 -11.39 -0.44 -1.20
N SER A 126 -10.28 -0.69 -1.92
CA SER A 126 -10.26 -0.65 -3.38
C SER A 126 -11.10 -1.75 -4.02
N ASP A 127 -11.01 -2.97 -3.49
CA ASP A 127 -11.73 -4.13 -4.02
C ASP A 127 -13.23 -4.10 -3.73
N LEU A 128 -13.68 -3.45 -2.64
CA LEU A 128 -15.11 -3.35 -2.30
C LEU A 128 -15.90 -2.40 -3.21
N LYS A 129 -15.23 -1.51 -3.95
CA LYS A 129 -15.83 -0.52 -4.87
C LYS A 129 -16.98 0.27 -4.23
N LEU A 130 -16.71 0.77 -3.02
CA LEU A 130 -17.65 1.59 -2.26
C LEU A 130 -18.02 2.85 -3.06
N SER A 131 -19.28 3.26 -3.01
CA SER A 131 -19.77 4.50 -3.64
C SER A 131 -19.04 5.73 -3.10
N GLN A 132 -18.82 5.76 -1.78
CA GLN A 132 -18.07 6.79 -1.09
C GLN A 132 -16.97 6.15 -0.24
N PRO A 133 -15.78 5.86 -0.82
CA PRO A 133 -14.68 5.27 -0.05
C PRO A 133 -14.14 6.29 0.97
N PRO A 134 -14.00 5.91 2.24
CA PRO A 134 -13.61 6.81 3.32
C PRO A 134 -12.09 7.04 3.30
N PRO A 135 -11.61 8.24 3.66
CA PRO A 135 -10.19 8.52 3.69
C PRO A 135 -9.50 7.83 4.88
N ILE A 136 -8.27 7.37 4.68
CA ILE A 136 -7.54 6.54 5.66
C ILE A 136 -6.34 7.30 6.27
N ALA A 137 -6.27 7.32 7.60
CA ALA A 137 -5.09 7.73 8.37
C ALA A 137 -4.32 6.50 8.88
N THR A 138 -2.99 6.59 8.90
CA THR A 138 -2.11 5.49 9.30
C THR A 138 -1.35 5.82 10.59
N VAL A 139 -1.46 4.97 11.61
CA VAL A 139 -0.65 5.05 12.83
C VAL A 139 0.63 4.21 12.66
N PRO A 140 1.83 4.82 12.74
CA PRO A 140 3.11 4.17 12.46
C PRO A 140 3.55 3.18 13.56
N LEU A 141 3.17 1.90 13.44
CA LEU A 141 3.60 0.81 14.34
C LEU A 141 4.64 -0.13 13.72
N GLY A 142 4.99 0.04 12.45
CA GLY A 142 6.01 -0.75 11.76
C GLY A 142 7.45 -0.26 11.99
N THR A 143 8.41 -0.90 11.33
CA THR A 143 9.81 -0.47 11.35
C THR A 143 10.13 0.57 10.25
N GLY A 144 9.56 0.38 9.06
CA GLY A 144 9.80 1.22 7.87
C GLY A 144 8.91 2.46 7.79
N ASN A 145 7.60 2.31 8.07
CA ASN A 145 6.60 3.37 8.22
C ASN A 145 6.69 4.46 7.13
N ASN A 146 6.73 4.06 5.86
CA ASN A 146 6.87 5.02 4.78
C ASN A 146 5.55 5.71 4.43
N LEU A 147 4.42 4.98 4.44
CA LEU A 147 3.09 5.56 4.24
C LEU A 147 2.78 6.67 5.27
N PRO A 148 2.79 6.39 6.58
CA PRO A 148 2.56 7.43 7.59
C PRO A 148 3.58 8.58 7.50
N PHE A 149 4.83 8.30 7.13
CA PHE A 149 5.82 9.35 6.96
C PHE A 149 5.53 10.26 5.75
N ALA A 150 5.12 9.69 4.62
CA ALA A 150 4.79 10.45 3.41
C ALA A 150 3.60 11.39 3.64
N PHE A 151 2.56 10.91 4.33
CA PHE A 151 1.35 11.67 4.65
C PHE A 151 1.42 12.50 5.94
N GLY A 152 2.59 12.56 6.58
CA GLY A 152 2.86 13.49 7.69
C GLY A 152 2.39 13.04 9.07
N TRP A 153 2.11 11.74 9.26
CA TRP A 153 1.81 11.08 10.53
C TRP A 153 3.07 10.69 11.34
N GLY A 154 4.26 10.88 10.74
CA GLY A 154 5.55 10.62 11.38
C GLY A 154 6.07 9.19 11.20
N LYS A 155 7.30 8.95 11.68
CA LYS A 155 8.00 7.64 11.55
C LYS A 155 7.76 6.69 12.72
N LYS A 156 7.26 7.22 13.84
CA LYS A 156 7.11 6.51 15.12
C LYS A 156 5.74 6.79 15.69
N ASN A 157 5.21 5.82 16.44
CA ASN A 157 3.94 5.95 17.14
C ASN A 157 3.92 7.24 18.00
N PRO A 158 2.88 8.09 17.91
CA PRO A 158 2.76 9.30 18.71
C PRO A 158 2.59 9.03 20.22
N GLY A 159 2.18 7.82 20.60
CA GLY A 159 1.96 7.39 21.99
C GLY A 159 0.81 6.40 22.09
N THR A 160 0.64 5.72 23.23
CA THR A 160 -0.46 4.76 23.46
C THR A 160 -1.38 5.18 24.60
N ASP A 161 -0.98 6.19 25.38
CA ASP A 161 -1.76 6.77 26.46
C ASP A 161 -2.96 7.59 25.94
N LEU A 162 -3.89 7.85 26.86
CA LEU A 162 -5.16 8.53 26.57
C LEU A 162 -4.97 9.86 25.83
N ASN A 163 -4.05 10.71 26.32
CA ASN A 163 -3.86 12.05 25.78
C ASN A 163 -3.23 12.01 24.39
N SER A 164 -2.28 11.09 24.18
CA SER A 164 -1.69 10.85 22.87
C SER A 164 -2.73 10.40 21.85
N VAL A 165 -3.64 9.50 22.21
CA VAL A 165 -4.71 9.02 21.33
C VAL A 165 -5.75 10.12 21.06
N ILE A 166 -6.13 10.90 22.06
CA ILE A 166 -7.01 12.08 21.89
C ILE A 166 -6.38 13.10 20.93
N SER A 167 -5.08 13.40 21.12
CA SER A 167 -4.34 14.30 20.23
C SER A 167 -4.31 13.77 18.80
N PHE A 168 -4.11 12.47 18.61
CA PHE A 168 -4.14 11.84 17.30
C PHE A 168 -5.52 11.93 16.65
N LEU A 169 -6.61 11.66 17.39
CA LEU A 169 -8.00 11.82 16.89
C LEU A 169 -8.28 13.26 16.43
N LYS A 170 -7.83 14.26 17.19
CA LYS A 170 -7.94 15.68 16.81
C LYS A 170 -7.14 15.98 15.54
N GLN A 171 -5.94 15.41 15.37
CA GLN A 171 -5.18 15.53 14.12
C GLN A 171 -5.91 14.86 12.95
N VAL A 172 -6.50 13.67 13.16
CA VAL A 172 -7.31 12.97 12.16
C VAL A 172 -8.49 13.81 11.72
N MET A 173 -9.19 14.49 12.63
CA MET A 173 -10.30 15.39 12.31
C MET A 173 -9.87 16.60 11.47
N ASN A 174 -8.70 17.17 11.76
CA ASN A 174 -8.17 18.35 11.04
C ASN A 174 -7.40 18.01 9.76
N ALA A 175 -7.12 16.74 9.49
CA ALA A 175 -6.36 16.32 8.33
C ALA A 175 -7.13 16.58 7.02
N LYS A 176 -6.38 16.87 5.95
CA LYS A 176 -6.91 17.03 4.60
C LYS A 176 -6.99 15.70 3.88
N GLU A 177 -7.97 15.55 3.01
CA GLU A 177 -8.04 14.42 2.09
C GLU A 177 -7.06 14.63 0.92
N MET A 178 -6.35 13.57 0.56
CA MET A 178 -5.43 13.54 -0.58
C MET A 178 -5.64 12.22 -1.31
N LYS A 179 -5.80 12.28 -2.64
CA LYS A 179 -5.83 11.07 -3.46
C LYS A 179 -4.42 10.48 -3.56
N MET A 180 -4.34 9.17 -3.66
CA MET A 180 -3.10 8.44 -3.87
C MET A 180 -3.33 7.35 -4.90
N ASP A 181 -2.45 7.26 -5.88
CA ASP A 181 -2.47 6.24 -6.91
C ASP A 181 -2.29 4.85 -6.31
N SER A 182 -3.00 3.90 -6.93
CA SER A 182 -3.03 2.49 -6.55
C SER A 182 -2.51 1.69 -7.73
N TRP A 183 -1.49 0.88 -7.49
CA TRP A 183 -0.77 0.18 -8.55
C TRP A 183 -1.03 -1.32 -8.49
N HIS A 184 -1.46 -1.87 -9.62
CA HIS A 184 -1.70 -3.30 -9.77
C HIS A 184 -0.46 -3.98 -10.31
N ILE A 185 -0.05 -5.07 -9.66
CA ILE A 185 1.01 -5.94 -10.13
C ILE A 185 0.42 -7.27 -10.60
N LEU A 186 0.82 -7.68 -11.79
CA LEU A 186 0.44 -8.93 -12.42
C LEU A 186 1.72 -9.72 -12.73
N MET A 187 1.83 -10.92 -12.18
CA MET A 187 2.95 -11.82 -12.47
C MET A 187 2.45 -13.10 -13.14
N ARG A 188 3.04 -13.46 -14.27
CA ARG A 188 2.72 -14.66 -15.05
C ARG A 188 3.95 -15.54 -15.21
N MET A 189 3.81 -16.83 -14.95
CA MET A 189 4.88 -17.83 -15.10
C MET A 189 4.30 -19.17 -15.57
N ARG A 190 5.06 -19.97 -16.34
CA ARG A 190 4.57 -21.27 -16.81
C ARG A 190 4.33 -22.22 -15.63
N ALA A 191 3.23 -22.97 -15.68
CA ALA A 191 2.93 -24.03 -14.72
C ALA A 191 3.91 -25.23 -14.89
N PRO A 192 4.44 -25.81 -13.80
CA PRO A 192 5.32 -26.98 -13.88
C PRO A 192 4.63 -28.18 -14.56
N LYS A 193 5.36 -28.93 -15.41
CA LYS A 193 4.81 -30.09 -16.13
C LYS A 193 4.76 -31.40 -15.31
N VAL A 194 5.47 -31.50 -14.18
CA VAL A 194 5.53 -32.69 -13.30
C VAL A 194 5.67 -32.25 -11.83
N GLY A 195 4.75 -32.70 -10.97
CA GLY A 195 4.67 -32.34 -9.54
C GLY A 195 3.21 -32.13 -9.12
N SER A 196 2.90 -32.10 -7.81
CA SER A 196 1.55 -31.69 -7.36
C SER A 196 1.23 -30.31 -7.94
N CYS A 197 -0.05 -30.01 -8.15
CA CYS A 197 -0.54 -28.71 -8.63
C CYS A 197 -0.23 -27.53 -7.70
N ASP A 198 0.68 -27.71 -6.74
CA ASP A 198 1.26 -26.61 -5.99
C ASP A 198 2.42 -26.07 -6.83
N PRO A 199 2.47 -24.76 -7.12
CA PRO A 199 3.64 -24.18 -7.74
C PRO A 199 4.88 -24.60 -6.93
N VAL A 200 6.06 -24.63 -7.54
CA VAL A 200 7.29 -24.43 -6.76
C VAL A 200 7.13 -23.04 -6.16
N ALA A 201 6.41 -22.97 -5.04
CA ALA A 201 5.88 -21.75 -4.50
C ALA A 201 7.10 -20.89 -4.25
N PRO A 202 7.12 -19.62 -4.69
CA PRO A 202 7.95 -18.67 -4.00
C PRO A 202 7.57 -18.82 -2.52
N LEU A 203 8.49 -19.40 -1.74
CA LEU A 203 8.30 -19.61 -0.31
C LEU A 203 7.94 -18.23 0.26
N GLU A 204 6.68 -18.10 0.67
CA GLU A 204 6.08 -16.88 1.26
C GLU A 204 5.98 -15.70 0.29
N LEU A 205 4.98 -15.72 -0.61
CA LEU A 205 4.55 -14.51 -1.30
C LEU A 205 4.08 -13.43 -0.30
N PRO A 206 4.22 -12.14 -0.64
CA PRO A 206 3.64 -11.05 0.14
C PRO A 206 2.14 -11.27 0.38
N HIS A 207 1.63 -10.82 1.52
CA HIS A 207 0.19 -10.79 1.80
C HIS A 207 -0.59 -9.99 0.77
N SER A 208 0.06 -9.04 0.10
CA SER A 208 -0.52 -8.23 -0.96
C SER A 208 -0.51 -8.92 -2.33
N LEU A 209 0.11 -10.11 -2.47
CA LEU A 209 0.20 -10.85 -3.73
C LEU A 209 -0.42 -12.25 -3.59
N HIS A 210 -1.54 -12.46 -4.27
CA HIS A 210 -2.32 -13.69 -4.16
C HIS A 210 -2.12 -14.59 -5.39
N ALA A 211 -1.90 -15.87 -5.13
CA ALA A 211 -1.91 -16.91 -6.15
C ALA A 211 -3.34 -17.12 -6.64
N PHE A 212 -3.57 -16.89 -7.92
CA PHE A 212 -4.90 -16.93 -8.48
C PHE A 212 -5.29 -18.38 -8.82
N HIS A 213 -5.65 -19.19 -7.80
CA HIS A 213 -6.19 -20.56 -7.98
C HIS A 213 -7.69 -20.58 -8.34
N ARG A 214 -8.34 -19.40 -8.41
CA ARG A 214 -9.77 -19.23 -8.70
C ARG A 214 -10.01 -18.50 -10.02
N VAL A 215 -9.41 -18.96 -11.11
CA VAL A 215 -10.00 -18.66 -12.43
C VAL A 215 -10.98 -19.79 -12.71
N SER A 216 -12.26 -19.47 -12.91
CA SER A 216 -13.11 -20.40 -13.65
C SER A 216 -12.41 -20.68 -14.99
N PRO A 217 -12.46 -21.89 -15.55
CA PRO A 217 -12.00 -22.14 -16.93
C PRO A 217 -12.60 -21.18 -17.96
N SER A 218 -13.68 -20.47 -17.60
CA SER A 218 -14.38 -19.49 -18.43
C SER A 218 -13.91 -18.02 -18.29
N ASP A 219 -12.96 -17.69 -17.41
CA ASP A 219 -12.46 -16.31 -17.30
C ASP A 219 -11.35 -16.08 -18.34
N GLU A 220 -11.51 -15.02 -19.14
CA GLU A 220 -10.73 -14.69 -20.34
C GLU A 220 -9.23 -14.54 -20.07
N LEU A 221 -8.85 -14.41 -18.79
CA LEU A 221 -7.51 -14.10 -18.32
C LEU A 221 -6.73 -15.35 -17.90
N ASN A 222 -7.41 -16.50 -17.90
CA ASN A 222 -6.77 -17.80 -17.71
C ASN A 222 -5.95 -18.15 -18.95
N VAL A 223 -4.63 -17.95 -18.87
CA VAL A 223 -3.75 -18.44 -19.93
C VAL A 223 -3.40 -19.89 -19.61
N GLU A 224 -3.95 -20.82 -20.39
CA GLU A 224 -3.72 -22.25 -20.21
C GLU A 224 -2.22 -22.57 -20.13
N GLY A 225 -1.83 -23.30 -19.08
CA GLY A 225 -0.44 -23.65 -18.81
C GLY A 225 0.40 -22.58 -18.10
N PHE A 226 -0.20 -21.50 -17.58
CA PHE A 226 0.47 -20.48 -16.77
C PHE A 226 -0.18 -20.29 -15.39
N HIS A 227 0.64 -20.09 -14.36
CA HIS A 227 0.21 -19.53 -13.08
C HIS A 227 0.22 -18.00 -13.16
N THR A 228 -0.86 -17.39 -12.70
CA THR A 228 -1.02 -15.94 -12.60
C THR A 228 -1.14 -15.54 -11.13
N PHE A 229 -0.41 -14.49 -10.75
CA PHE A 229 -0.45 -13.88 -9.42
C PHE A 229 -0.82 -12.41 -9.58
N ARG A 230 -1.62 -11.89 -8.65
CA ARG A 230 -2.10 -10.50 -8.67
C ARG A 230 -1.98 -9.86 -7.31
N GLY A 231 -1.80 -8.55 -7.30
CA GLY A 231 -1.68 -7.80 -6.07
C GLY A 231 -1.74 -6.31 -6.26
N GLY A 232 -1.87 -5.59 -5.15
CA GLY A 232 -1.85 -4.13 -5.10
C GLY A 232 -0.71 -3.61 -4.27
N PHE A 233 -0.22 -2.42 -4.62
CA PHE A 233 0.73 -1.69 -3.80
C PHE A 233 0.52 -0.18 -3.86
N TRP A 234 0.90 0.50 -2.79
CA TRP A 234 0.72 1.94 -2.60
C TRP A 234 2.00 2.67 -2.21
N ASN A 235 3.10 1.94 -1.98
CA ASN A 235 4.35 2.54 -1.54
C ASN A 235 5.45 2.37 -2.60
N TYR A 236 5.88 1.14 -2.85
CA TYR A 236 6.87 0.85 -3.90
C TYR A 236 6.95 -0.63 -4.25
N PHE A 237 7.46 -0.89 -5.45
CA PHE A 237 8.02 -2.16 -5.87
C PHE A 237 9.55 -2.05 -5.99
N SER A 238 10.32 -3.04 -5.54
CA SER A 238 11.76 -3.10 -5.81
C SER A 238 12.23 -4.50 -6.20
N MET A 239 13.31 -4.55 -6.99
CA MET A 239 13.97 -5.80 -7.36
C MET A 239 15.50 -5.69 -7.33
N GLY A 240 16.18 -6.82 -7.15
CA GLY A 240 17.64 -6.91 -7.14
C GLY A 240 18.24 -6.69 -5.76
N MET A 241 19.35 -5.93 -5.68
CA MET A 241 20.14 -5.73 -4.46
C MET A 241 19.31 -5.33 -3.23
N ASP A 242 18.48 -4.28 -3.32
CA ASP A 242 17.69 -3.79 -2.18
C ASP A 242 16.74 -4.86 -1.63
N ALA A 243 16.01 -5.53 -2.54
CA ALA A 243 15.10 -6.60 -2.19
C ALA A 243 15.84 -7.80 -1.56
N GLN A 244 17.08 -8.11 -1.98
CA GLN A 244 17.89 -9.16 -1.37
C GLN A 244 18.28 -8.84 0.09
N VAL A 245 18.66 -7.59 0.37
CA VAL A 245 18.94 -7.15 1.75
C VAL A 245 17.68 -7.26 2.60
N SER A 246 16.55 -6.80 2.08
CA SER A 246 15.26 -6.91 2.76
C SER A 246 14.84 -8.36 3.00
N TYR A 247 15.04 -9.25 2.04
CA TYR A 247 14.73 -10.68 2.20
C TYR A 247 15.52 -11.30 3.35
N ALA A 248 16.83 -11.07 3.41
CA ALA A 248 17.66 -11.58 4.50
C ALA A 248 17.22 -11.05 5.87
N PHE A 249 16.90 -9.74 5.96
CA PHE A 249 16.39 -9.15 7.19
C PHE A 249 15.05 -9.77 7.62
N HIS A 250 14.13 -9.96 6.67
CA HIS A 250 12.83 -10.57 6.92
C HIS A 250 12.97 -12.02 7.41
N SER A 251 13.81 -12.82 6.75
CA SER A 251 14.11 -14.19 7.17
C SER A 251 14.72 -14.23 8.57
N GLU A 252 15.67 -13.35 8.90
CA GLU A 252 16.28 -13.30 10.23
C GLU A 252 15.25 -12.92 11.31
N ARG A 253 14.38 -11.96 11.00
CA ARG A 253 13.27 -11.54 11.87
C ARG A 253 12.27 -12.66 12.13
N LYS A 254 11.93 -13.46 11.11
CA LYS A 254 11.06 -14.64 11.26
C LYS A 254 11.69 -15.71 12.13
N MET A 255 12.99 -15.96 11.95
CA MET A 255 13.71 -16.98 12.73
C MET A 255 13.99 -16.56 14.17
N ASN A 256 14.05 -15.26 14.46
CA ASN A 256 14.42 -14.73 15.79
C ASN A 256 13.51 -13.59 16.25
N PRO A 257 12.18 -13.76 16.35
CA PRO A 257 11.24 -12.66 16.57
C PRO A 257 11.54 -11.84 17.84
N ASP A 258 12.06 -12.48 18.89
CA ASP A 258 12.42 -11.81 20.15
C ASP A 258 13.50 -10.74 20.03
N LYS A 259 14.41 -10.88 19.05
CA LYS A 259 15.47 -9.89 18.81
C LYS A 259 14.96 -8.61 18.13
N PHE A 260 13.77 -8.68 17.50
CA PHE A 260 13.27 -7.61 16.62
C PHE A 260 12.07 -6.84 17.18
N LYS A 261 11.98 -6.74 18.51
CA LYS A 261 10.90 -6.00 19.21
C LYS A 261 11.06 -4.48 19.14
N ASN A 262 12.28 -3.98 18.92
CA ASN A 262 12.59 -2.56 18.94
C ASN A 262 12.93 -2.02 17.54
N GLN A 263 12.26 -0.96 17.11
CA GLN A 263 12.46 -0.35 15.80
C GLN A 263 13.92 0.07 15.52
N LEU A 264 14.64 0.61 16.51
CA LEU A 264 16.04 1.02 16.33
C LEU A 264 16.97 -0.18 16.13
N VAL A 265 16.74 -1.25 16.89
CA VAL A 265 17.47 -2.51 16.74
C VAL A 265 17.21 -3.09 15.34
N ASN A 266 15.95 -3.06 14.90
CA ASN A 266 15.56 -3.52 13.57
C ASN A 266 16.25 -2.75 12.46
N GLN A 267 16.27 -1.41 12.55
CA GLN A 267 16.96 -0.54 11.59
C GLN A 267 18.47 -0.81 11.56
N SER A 268 19.10 -1.02 12.73
CA SER A 268 20.53 -1.36 12.85
C SER A 268 20.85 -2.71 12.22
N SER A 269 20.04 -3.74 12.49
CA SER A 269 20.19 -5.07 11.89
C SER A 269 20.07 -5.04 10.37
N TYR A 270 19.12 -4.26 9.83
CA TYR A 270 18.98 -4.05 8.39
C TYR A 270 20.26 -3.48 7.77
N LEU A 271 20.81 -2.43 8.38
CA LEU A 271 22.06 -1.82 7.94
C LEU A 271 23.23 -2.81 8.00
N LYS A 272 23.34 -3.58 9.08
CA LYS A 272 24.37 -4.61 9.25
C LYS A 272 24.31 -5.67 8.14
N LEU A 273 23.12 -6.14 7.79
CA LEU A 273 22.93 -7.10 6.70
C LEU A 273 23.28 -6.50 5.33
N GLY A 274 22.95 -5.23 5.09
CA GLY A 274 23.40 -4.51 3.90
C GLY A 274 24.93 -4.50 3.76
N CYS A 275 25.64 -4.32 4.88
CA CYS A 275 27.11 -4.35 4.93
C CYS A 275 27.72 -5.74 4.71
N THR A 276 27.10 -6.80 5.22
CA THR A 276 27.68 -8.17 5.18
C THR A 276 27.46 -8.90 3.86
N GLN A 277 26.51 -8.47 3.02
CA GLN A 277 26.22 -9.11 1.72
C GLN A 277 27.21 -8.73 0.59
N GLY A 278 28.30 -8.02 0.89
CA GLY A 278 29.33 -7.68 -0.09
C GLY A 278 28.90 -6.62 -1.12
N TRP A 279 27.76 -5.96 -0.92
CA TRP A 279 27.24 -4.92 -1.82
C TRP A 279 28.07 -3.62 -1.81
N PHE A 280 28.97 -3.45 -0.85
CA PHE A 280 29.97 -2.37 -0.83
C PHE A 280 31.20 -2.68 -1.70
N PHE A 281 31.43 -3.95 -2.04
CA PHE A 281 32.49 -4.41 -2.95
C PHE A 281 31.90 -5.10 -4.16
N ALA A 282 30.73 -4.62 -4.59
CA ALA A 282 29.87 -5.30 -5.53
C ALA A 282 30.57 -5.67 -6.87
N PRO A 283 31.39 -4.80 -7.48
CA PRO A 283 32.13 -5.14 -8.71
C PRO A 283 33.14 -6.29 -8.56
N LEU A 284 33.63 -6.55 -7.34
CA LEU A 284 34.63 -7.57 -7.04
C LEU A 284 34.01 -8.89 -6.56
N VAL A 285 32.85 -8.80 -5.89
CA VAL A 285 32.24 -9.94 -5.17
C VAL A 285 31.08 -10.56 -5.95
N HIS A 286 30.37 -9.76 -6.75
CA HIS A 286 29.14 -10.21 -7.44
C HIS A 286 29.33 -10.23 -8.96
N PRO A 287 28.95 -11.34 -9.62
CA PRO A 287 29.07 -11.47 -11.06
C PRO A 287 28.12 -10.52 -11.80
N SER A 288 28.48 -10.15 -13.03
CA SER A 288 27.68 -9.29 -13.91
C SER A 288 26.30 -9.89 -14.27
N SER A 289 26.13 -11.20 -14.10
CA SER A 289 24.83 -11.87 -14.24
C SER A 289 23.77 -11.40 -13.25
N LYS A 290 24.17 -10.73 -12.16
CA LYS A 290 23.24 -10.10 -11.22
C LYS A 290 22.80 -8.68 -11.63
N ASN A 291 23.35 -8.14 -12.71
CA ASN A 291 22.96 -6.82 -13.21
C ASN A 291 21.58 -6.90 -13.86
N ILE A 292 20.74 -5.90 -13.64
CA ILE A 292 19.34 -5.92 -14.10
C ILE A 292 19.24 -6.06 -15.62
N ALA A 293 20.13 -5.40 -16.37
CA ALA A 293 20.20 -5.48 -17.83
C ALA A 293 20.51 -6.90 -18.37
N GLN A 294 21.05 -7.80 -17.54
CA GLN A 294 21.30 -9.20 -17.90
C GLN A 294 20.18 -10.14 -17.40
N LEU A 295 19.36 -9.68 -16.45
CA LEU A 295 18.29 -10.48 -15.85
C LEU A 295 16.96 -10.33 -16.60
N THR A 296 16.67 -9.15 -17.12
CA THR A 296 15.35 -8.85 -17.67
C THR A 296 15.38 -7.76 -18.72
N LYS A 297 14.51 -7.89 -19.72
CA LYS A 297 14.14 -6.81 -20.63
C LYS A 297 13.08 -5.96 -19.94
N VAL A 298 13.33 -4.66 -19.81
CA VAL A 298 12.42 -3.72 -19.17
C VAL A 298 11.71 -2.89 -20.22
N LYS A 299 10.38 -2.81 -20.14
CA LYS A 299 9.54 -1.92 -20.93
C LYS A 299 8.79 -0.96 -20.03
N ILE A 300 8.53 0.24 -20.52
CA ILE A 300 7.73 1.23 -19.82
C ILE A 300 6.62 1.76 -20.72
N MET A 301 5.55 2.25 -20.09
CA MET A 301 4.46 2.93 -20.75
C MET A 301 4.55 4.42 -20.45
N LYS A 302 5.16 5.20 -21.36
CA LYS A 302 5.20 6.67 -21.22
C LYS A 302 3.88 7.32 -21.61
N LYS A 303 3.24 6.83 -22.67
CA LYS A 303 1.91 7.23 -23.13
C LYS A 303 0.96 6.04 -22.97
N LEU A 304 -0.30 6.30 -22.65
CA LEU A 304 -1.31 5.26 -22.47
C LEU A 304 -1.38 4.35 -23.71
N GLY A 305 -1.28 3.04 -23.49
CA GLY A 305 -1.33 2.02 -24.54
C GLY A 305 -0.01 1.74 -25.27
N GLU A 306 1.00 2.59 -25.15
CA GLU A 306 2.27 2.46 -25.89
C GLU A 306 3.42 1.96 -25.00
N TRP A 307 3.81 0.70 -25.19
CA TRP A 307 4.97 0.11 -24.53
C TRP A 307 6.26 0.36 -25.33
N GLN A 308 7.28 0.87 -24.66
CA GLN A 308 8.61 1.08 -25.23
C GLN A 308 9.71 0.45 -24.39
N ASP A 309 10.79 0.02 -25.03
CA ASP A 309 11.95 -0.53 -24.34
C ASP A 309 12.64 0.55 -23.50
N LEU A 310 12.92 0.23 -22.24
CA LEU A 310 13.69 1.09 -21.34
C LEU A 310 15.15 0.62 -21.31
N HIS A 311 16.07 1.51 -21.69
CA HIS A 311 17.50 1.23 -21.57
C HIS A 311 17.95 1.23 -20.11
N ILE A 312 18.41 0.08 -19.62
CA ILE A 312 18.97 -0.07 -18.28
C ILE A 312 20.51 -0.03 -18.37
N PRO A 313 21.19 0.91 -17.70
CA PRO A 313 22.65 0.94 -17.70
C PRO A 313 23.23 -0.36 -17.14
N PRO A 314 24.28 -0.95 -17.75
CA PRO A 314 24.83 -2.24 -17.34
C PRO A 314 25.30 -2.31 -15.88
N SER A 315 25.60 -1.16 -15.25
CA SER A 315 25.99 -1.08 -13.84
C SER A 315 24.83 -1.17 -12.85
N VAL A 316 23.57 -1.09 -13.30
CA VAL A 316 22.40 -1.11 -12.41
C VAL A 316 22.14 -2.53 -11.91
N ARG A 317 22.05 -2.67 -10.59
CA ARG A 317 21.85 -3.94 -9.86
C ARG A 317 20.58 -3.97 -9.03
N SER A 318 19.85 -2.86 -8.98
CA SER A 318 18.53 -2.80 -8.39
C SER A 318 17.70 -1.73 -9.08
N ILE A 319 16.42 -2.02 -9.28
CA ILE A 319 15.41 -1.06 -9.71
C ILE A 319 14.38 -0.92 -8.60
N VAL A 320 13.96 0.31 -8.34
CA VAL A 320 12.87 0.68 -7.43
C VAL A 320 11.86 1.50 -8.21
N CYS A 321 10.61 1.09 -8.20
CA CYS A 321 9.47 1.83 -8.74
C CYS A 321 8.71 2.43 -7.55
N LEU A 322 8.71 3.75 -7.43
CA LEU A 322 8.12 4.47 -6.31
C LEU A 322 6.75 5.01 -6.70
N ASN A 323 5.81 4.90 -5.77
CA ASN A 323 4.54 5.64 -5.78
C ASN A 323 4.53 6.82 -4.80
N LEU A 324 5.49 6.82 -3.85
CA LEU A 324 5.60 7.84 -2.82
C LEU A 324 6.92 8.60 -2.95
N PRO A 325 6.97 9.89 -2.55
CA PRO A 325 8.19 10.70 -2.60
C PRO A 325 9.24 10.28 -1.55
N SER A 326 8.95 9.24 -0.77
CA SER A 326 9.84 8.66 0.22
C SER A 326 10.01 7.16 0.05
N PHE A 327 11.15 6.64 0.50
CA PHE A 327 11.52 5.23 0.47
C PHE A 327 12.23 4.84 1.77
N SER A 328 12.04 3.61 2.23
CA SER A 328 12.78 2.96 3.33
C SER A 328 13.09 3.89 4.52
N GLY A 329 12.05 4.33 5.24
CA GLY A 329 12.21 5.17 6.42
C GLY A 329 12.47 6.65 6.10
N GLY A 330 12.04 7.12 4.92
CA GLY A 330 11.96 8.54 4.60
C GLY A 330 13.04 9.12 3.70
N LEU A 331 13.88 8.27 3.09
CA LEU A 331 14.85 8.66 2.07
C LEU A 331 14.14 9.09 0.79
N ASN A 332 14.78 9.87 -0.08
CA ASN A 332 14.20 10.31 -1.35
C ASN A 332 15.06 9.82 -2.53
N PRO A 333 14.81 8.62 -3.09
CA PRO A 333 15.57 8.11 -4.22
C PRO A 333 15.42 8.92 -5.49
N TRP A 334 14.26 9.54 -5.70
CA TRP A 334 14.00 10.38 -6.87
C TRP A 334 14.72 11.72 -6.78
N GLY A 335 14.81 12.29 -5.58
CA GLY A 335 15.36 13.63 -5.35
C GLY A 335 14.53 14.71 -6.07
N THR A 336 15.18 15.82 -6.39
CA THR A 336 14.59 16.91 -7.19
C THR A 336 15.25 16.93 -8.58
N PRO A 337 14.51 16.65 -9.67
CA PRO A 337 15.04 16.82 -11.02
C PRO A 337 15.50 18.26 -11.25
N ASN A 338 16.66 18.44 -11.89
CA ASN A 338 17.15 19.77 -12.26
C ASN A 338 16.30 20.30 -13.43
N SER A 339 15.83 21.54 -13.35
CA SER A 339 14.97 22.20 -14.36
C SER A 339 15.51 22.09 -15.79
N ASN A 340 16.82 22.20 -15.97
CA ASN A 340 17.46 22.11 -17.29
C ASN A 340 17.55 20.68 -17.84
N LYS A 341 17.55 19.65 -16.97
CA LYS A 341 17.58 18.22 -17.38
C LYS A 341 16.18 17.60 -17.45
N SER A 342 15.22 18.21 -16.77
CA SER A 342 13.79 17.86 -16.79
C SER A 342 13.22 17.97 -18.21
N ARG A 343 13.50 19.08 -18.91
CA ARG A 343 13.01 19.33 -20.29
C ARG A 343 13.52 18.37 -21.36
N TYR A 344 14.65 17.68 -21.14
CA TYR A 344 15.23 16.76 -22.13
C TYR A 344 14.84 15.30 -21.88
N ARG A 345 14.41 14.96 -20.66
CA ARG A 345 14.11 13.57 -20.26
C ARG A 345 12.67 13.38 -19.81
N ASP A 346 11.85 14.44 -19.90
CA ASP A 346 10.46 14.50 -19.44
C ASP A 346 10.30 14.04 -17.99
N LEU A 347 11.16 14.54 -17.09
CA LEU A 347 11.14 14.16 -15.67
C LEU A 347 10.56 15.29 -14.82
N THR A 348 9.50 15.00 -14.07
CA THR A 348 8.80 15.93 -13.18
C THR A 348 9.12 15.65 -11.71
N PRO A 349 8.82 16.59 -10.80
CA PRO A 349 8.73 16.28 -9.38
C PRO A 349 7.72 15.13 -9.15
N PRO A 350 7.91 14.33 -8.09
CA PRO A 350 7.03 13.20 -7.80
C PRO A 350 5.73 13.70 -7.16
N PHE A 351 4.60 13.21 -7.66
CA PHE A 351 3.28 13.40 -7.07
C PHE A 351 2.69 12.05 -6.69
N VAL A 352 1.71 12.06 -5.79
CA VAL A 352 1.09 10.80 -5.34
C VAL A 352 -0.16 10.43 -6.13
N ASP A 353 -0.61 11.29 -7.03
CA ASP A 353 -1.90 11.21 -7.74
C ASP A 353 -1.82 11.66 -9.22
N ASP A 354 -0.66 11.55 -9.84
CA ASP A 354 -0.39 11.92 -11.24
C ASP A 354 -0.44 10.76 -12.24
N GLY A 355 -0.67 9.53 -11.75
CA GLY A 355 -0.71 8.33 -12.57
C GLY A 355 0.67 7.82 -13.02
N LEU A 356 1.76 8.27 -12.39
CA LEU A 356 3.14 7.93 -12.77
C LEU A 356 3.89 7.19 -11.64
N LEU A 357 4.74 6.24 -12.01
CA LEU A 357 5.76 5.66 -11.12
C LEU A 357 7.12 6.30 -11.38
N GLU A 358 7.84 6.69 -10.34
CA GLU A 358 9.25 7.02 -10.45
C GLU A 358 10.11 5.76 -10.47
N VAL A 359 10.78 5.51 -11.60
CA VAL A 359 11.67 4.36 -11.79
C VAL A 359 13.13 4.78 -11.55
N VAL A 360 13.74 4.24 -10.49
CA VAL A 360 15.08 4.59 -10.03
C VAL A 360 15.99 3.35 -9.99
N GLY A 361 17.23 3.50 -10.46
CA GLY A 361 18.25 2.45 -10.45
C GLY A 361 19.37 2.69 -9.44
N PHE A 362 19.83 1.62 -8.79
CA PHE A 362 20.99 1.60 -7.90
C PHE A 362 22.09 0.66 -8.42
N ARG A 363 23.35 1.00 -8.13
CA ARG A 363 24.53 0.28 -8.63
C ARG A 363 25.10 -0.66 -7.58
N ASP A 364 25.14 -0.18 -6.34
CA ASP A 364 25.77 -0.82 -5.20
C ASP A 364 25.28 -0.14 -3.90
N ALA A 365 25.75 -0.64 -2.75
CA ALA A 365 25.38 -0.08 -1.46
C ALA A 365 25.90 1.36 -1.25
N TRP A 366 27.02 1.73 -1.88
CA TRP A 366 27.53 3.11 -1.85
C TRP A 366 26.54 4.09 -2.49
N HIS A 367 25.99 3.72 -3.64
CA HIS A 367 24.96 4.48 -4.32
C HIS A 367 23.67 4.59 -3.49
N GLY A 368 23.36 3.58 -2.67
CA GLY A 368 22.28 3.65 -1.67
C GLY A 368 22.55 4.67 -0.55
N LEU A 369 23.78 4.72 -0.02
CA LEU A 369 24.16 5.68 1.02
C LEU A 369 24.14 7.14 0.54
N VAL A 370 24.27 7.39 -0.77
CA VAL A 370 24.15 8.74 -1.33
C VAL A 370 22.83 9.39 -0.92
N LEU A 371 21.75 8.63 -0.72
CA LEU A 371 20.44 9.14 -0.30
C LEU A 371 20.44 9.83 1.09
N LEU A 372 21.48 9.64 1.90
CA LEU A 372 21.65 10.34 3.17
C LEU A 372 22.13 11.79 2.97
N ALA A 373 22.68 12.11 1.81
CA ALA A 373 23.08 13.47 1.47
C ALA A 373 21.88 14.31 1.01
N PRO A 374 21.81 15.63 1.31
CA PRO A 374 20.65 16.47 0.99
C PRO A 374 20.23 16.52 -0.49
N LYS A 375 21.15 16.28 -1.42
CA LYS A 375 20.90 16.25 -2.88
C LYS A 375 21.14 14.87 -3.48
N GLY A 376 21.35 13.86 -2.64
CA GLY A 376 21.60 12.51 -3.08
C GLY A 376 20.34 11.88 -3.67
N HIS A 377 20.49 11.22 -4.81
CA HIS A 377 19.41 10.54 -5.51
C HIS A 377 19.98 9.32 -6.24
N GLY A 378 19.12 8.35 -6.54
CA GLY A 378 19.48 7.22 -7.38
C GLY A 378 19.56 7.61 -8.86
N THR A 379 19.88 6.67 -9.73
CA THR A 379 19.85 6.94 -11.18
C THR A 379 18.41 6.98 -11.65
N ARG A 380 17.90 8.17 -12.01
CA ARG A 380 16.55 8.32 -12.60
C ARG A 380 16.51 7.63 -13.96
N LEU A 381 15.69 6.59 -14.09
CA LEU A 381 15.56 5.82 -15.32
C LEU A 381 14.38 6.37 -16.14
N ALA A 382 13.20 6.49 -15.53
CA ALA A 382 11.98 6.99 -16.17
C ALA A 382 10.92 7.42 -15.13
N GLN A 383 9.91 8.16 -15.59
CA GLN A 383 8.56 8.19 -15.03
C GLN A 383 7.61 7.54 -16.03
N ALA A 384 6.66 6.72 -15.56
CA ALA A 384 5.81 5.93 -16.47
C ALA A 384 4.47 5.53 -15.85
N HIS A 385 3.43 5.40 -16.68
CA HIS A 385 2.09 4.89 -16.34
C HIS A 385 2.05 3.37 -16.13
N GLY A 386 3.15 2.69 -16.47
CA GLY A 386 3.30 1.26 -16.30
C GLY A 386 4.73 0.81 -16.61
N ILE A 387 5.11 -0.32 -16.03
CA ILE A 387 6.42 -0.94 -16.22
C ILE A 387 6.25 -2.45 -16.33
N ARG A 388 6.97 -3.07 -17.28
CA ARG A 388 6.94 -4.52 -17.52
C ARG A 388 8.35 -5.06 -17.52
N PHE A 389 8.56 -6.14 -16.78
CA PHE A 389 9.80 -6.90 -16.70
C PHE A 389 9.57 -8.25 -17.39
N GLU A 390 10.31 -8.51 -18.46
CA GLU A 390 10.27 -9.76 -19.22
C GLU A 390 11.56 -10.54 -18.92
N PHE A 391 11.45 -11.56 -18.06
CA PHE A 391 12.54 -12.43 -17.66
C PHE A 391 12.62 -13.62 -18.61
N HIS A 392 13.80 -13.82 -19.18
CA HIS A 392 14.10 -14.92 -20.10
C HIS A 392 15.17 -15.81 -19.48
N LYS A 393 15.39 -16.99 -20.09
CA LYS A 393 16.47 -17.90 -19.70
C LYS A 393 17.79 -17.15 -19.60
N GLY A 394 18.45 -17.28 -18.46
CA GLY A 394 19.72 -16.62 -18.20
C GLY A 394 20.60 -17.41 -17.24
N THR A 395 21.74 -16.82 -16.88
CA THR A 395 22.70 -17.44 -15.95
C THR A 395 22.25 -17.45 -14.49
N ALA A 396 21.22 -16.68 -14.14
CA ALA A 396 20.67 -16.60 -12.80
C ALA A 396 19.37 -17.41 -12.72
N ASN A 397 19.24 -18.26 -11.70
CA ASN A 397 18.03 -19.07 -11.47
C ASN A 397 16.97 -18.38 -10.59
N HIS A 398 17.30 -17.24 -9.98
CA HIS A 398 16.37 -16.46 -9.19
C HIS A 398 16.77 -14.99 -9.13
N THR A 399 15.82 -14.15 -8.74
CA THR A 399 16.02 -12.77 -8.31
C THR A 399 15.28 -12.54 -6.98
N PHE A 400 15.49 -11.38 -6.36
CA PHE A 400 14.74 -10.95 -5.19
C PHE A 400 13.85 -9.79 -5.58
N MET A 401 12.62 -9.80 -5.07
CA MET A 401 11.62 -8.77 -5.30
C MET A 401 10.98 -8.37 -3.98
N ARG A 402 10.35 -7.19 -3.95
CA ARG A 402 9.73 -6.62 -2.76
C ARG A 402 8.59 -5.69 -3.13
N ILE A 403 7.50 -5.78 -2.39
CA ILE A 403 6.34 -4.90 -2.51
C ILE A 403 6.00 -4.37 -1.11
N ASP A 404 5.83 -3.06 -0.96
CA ASP A 404 5.34 -2.39 0.26
C ASP A 404 6.00 -2.86 1.58
N GLY A 405 7.26 -3.29 1.50
CA GLY A 405 8.04 -3.76 2.64
C GLY A 405 8.20 -5.28 2.74
N GLU A 406 7.44 -6.06 1.98
CA GLU A 406 7.39 -7.53 2.01
C GLU A 406 8.22 -8.14 0.86
N PRO A 407 9.38 -8.77 1.17
CA PRO A 407 10.28 -9.33 0.16
C PRO A 407 10.02 -10.82 -0.10
N TRP A 408 10.29 -11.27 -1.32
CA TRP A 408 10.31 -12.69 -1.68
C TRP A 408 11.45 -13.02 -2.64
N LYS A 409 11.78 -14.31 -2.71
CA LYS A 409 12.75 -14.87 -3.66
C LYS A 409 11.98 -15.37 -4.88
N GLN A 410 12.16 -14.73 -6.03
CA GLN A 410 11.46 -15.03 -7.27
C GLN A 410 12.28 -15.98 -8.15
N PRO A 411 11.83 -17.21 -8.42
CA PRO A 411 12.43 -18.08 -9.42
C PRO A 411 12.42 -17.45 -10.83
N LEU A 412 13.49 -17.67 -11.59
CA LEU A 412 13.64 -17.24 -12.99
C LEU A 412 13.53 -18.46 -13.92
N PRO A 413 13.15 -18.27 -15.20
CA PRO A 413 12.96 -19.40 -16.11
C PRO A 413 14.28 -20.11 -16.43
N GLU A 414 14.26 -21.45 -16.34
CA GLU A 414 15.42 -22.32 -16.65
C GLU A 414 15.43 -22.79 -18.12
N ASN A 415 14.25 -22.78 -18.75
CA ASN A 415 14.03 -23.15 -20.16
C ASN A 415 13.68 -21.90 -20.98
N ASP A 416 13.33 -22.07 -22.25
CA ASP A 416 12.89 -20.98 -23.15
C ASP A 416 11.52 -20.37 -22.76
N ASP A 417 11.10 -20.57 -21.51
CA ASP A 417 9.93 -19.98 -20.91
C ASP A 417 10.20 -18.53 -20.50
N THR A 418 9.11 -17.79 -20.26
CA THR A 418 9.17 -16.39 -19.85
C THR A 418 8.40 -16.20 -18.55
N VAL A 419 9.01 -15.43 -17.63
CA VAL A 419 8.29 -14.87 -16.48
C VAL A 419 8.06 -13.40 -16.78
N VAL A 420 6.81 -12.95 -16.68
CA VAL A 420 6.44 -11.56 -16.92
C VAL A 420 5.91 -10.97 -15.63
N VAL A 421 6.46 -9.81 -15.24
CA VAL A 421 5.91 -8.98 -14.17
C VAL A 421 5.49 -7.65 -14.79
N GLU A 422 4.21 -7.34 -14.75
CA GLU A 422 3.66 -6.08 -15.21
C GLU A 422 3.11 -5.30 -14.02
N ILE A 423 3.42 -4.02 -13.98
CA ILE A 423 2.86 -3.06 -13.04
C ILE A 423 2.17 -1.97 -13.86
N SER A 424 0.92 -1.68 -13.50
CA SER A 424 0.12 -0.63 -14.15
C SER A 424 -0.72 0.10 -13.12
N HIS A 425 -1.03 1.36 -13.42
CA HIS A 425 -2.01 2.13 -12.66
C HIS A 425 -3.36 1.39 -12.66
N LEU A 426 -4.04 1.36 -11.50
CA LEU A 426 -5.36 0.76 -11.34
C LEU A 426 -6.44 1.80 -11.01
N GLY A 427 -6.10 2.76 -10.17
CA GLY A 427 -7.07 3.71 -9.61
C GLY A 427 -6.44 4.51 -8.48
N GLN A 428 -7.29 5.09 -7.63
CA GLN A 428 -6.86 5.94 -6.53
C GLN A 428 -7.61 5.61 -5.25
N VAL A 429 -6.94 5.80 -4.12
CA VAL A 429 -7.51 5.72 -2.77
C VAL A 429 -7.41 7.08 -2.09
N LYS A 430 -8.30 7.34 -1.13
CA LYS A 430 -8.24 8.57 -0.33
C LYS A 430 -7.42 8.34 0.93
N MET A 431 -6.40 9.17 1.12
CA MET A 431 -5.56 9.21 2.32
C MET A 431 -5.82 10.49 3.09
N LEU A 432 -5.71 10.42 4.41
CA LEU A 432 -5.65 11.61 5.27
C LEU A 432 -4.20 12.06 5.38
N ALA A 433 -3.96 13.34 5.13
CA ALA A 433 -2.65 13.96 5.18
C ALA A 433 -2.65 15.13 6.18
N THR A 434 -1.57 15.27 6.95
CA THR A 434 -1.36 16.48 7.77
C THR A 434 -0.87 17.63 6.89
N HIS A 435 -0.92 18.87 7.40
CA HIS A 435 -0.53 20.06 6.62
C HIS A 435 0.94 20.04 6.18
N ASP A 436 1.84 19.44 6.98
CA ASP A 436 3.28 19.37 6.72
C ASP A 436 3.71 18.05 6.05
N CYS A 437 2.79 17.36 5.38
CA CYS A 437 3.07 16.10 4.70
C CYS A 437 4.09 16.28 3.55
N ARG A 438 4.85 15.22 3.26
CA ARG A 438 5.80 15.21 2.13
C ARG A 438 5.14 14.86 0.80
N ALA A 439 4.05 14.09 0.86
CA ALA A 439 3.19 13.82 -0.28
C ALA A 439 2.66 15.12 -0.87
N LYS A 440 2.67 15.21 -2.19
CA LYS A 440 2.14 16.35 -2.93
C LYS A 440 1.14 15.83 -3.95
N SER A 441 0.01 16.53 -4.03
CA SER A 441 -0.96 16.32 -5.09
C SER A 441 -0.56 17.16 -6.30
N ILE A 442 -0.74 16.63 -7.50
CA ILE A 442 -0.59 17.40 -8.74
C ILE A 442 -1.62 18.53 -8.82
N TYR A 443 -2.77 18.38 -8.16
CA TYR A 443 -3.86 19.35 -8.11
C TYR A 443 -3.73 20.41 -7.00
N ASP A 444 -2.65 20.38 -6.20
CA ASP A 444 -2.42 21.38 -5.16
C ASP A 444 -2.19 22.76 -5.81
N PRO A 445 -2.88 23.85 -5.41
CA PRO A 445 -2.69 25.18 -6.01
C PRO A 445 -1.24 25.68 -6.00
N SER A 446 -0.41 25.19 -5.07
CA SER A 446 1.02 25.51 -4.99
C SER A 446 1.90 24.75 -6.00
N SER A 447 1.34 23.79 -6.75
CA SER A 447 2.04 22.93 -7.70
C SER A 447 2.23 23.54 -9.09
N GLN A 448 1.75 24.78 -9.35
CA GLN A 448 1.68 25.40 -10.69
C GLN A 448 2.98 25.26 -11.51
N PHE A 449 3.00 24.22 -12.34
CA PHE A 449 3.66 24.20 -13.64
C PHE A 449 2.54 24.36 -14.67
N SER A 450 2.63 25.38 -15.53
CA SER A 450 1.66 25.60 -16.60
C SER A 450 1.78 24.47 -17.63
N HIS A 451 0.96 23.45 -17.46
CA HIS A 451 0.49 22.62 -18.57
C HIS A 451 -0.98 22.93 -18.75
N ASP A 452 -1.35 23.32 -19.97
CA ASP A 452 -2.72 23.59 -20.36
C ASP A 452 -3.61 22.44 -19.90
N ALA A 453 -4.67 22.79 -19.18
CA ALA A 453 -5.66 21.85 -18.69
C ALA A 453 -6.42 21.30 -19.90
N ASP A 454 -6.07 20.10 -20.34
CA ASP A 454 -7.03 19.25 -21.00
C ASP A 454 -8.01 18.80 -19.90
N GLU A 455 -9.25 19.30 -19.99
CA GLU A 455 -10.38 18.83 -19.20
C GLU A 455 -10.49 17.31 -19.38
N VAL A 456 -10.09 16.54 -18.37
CA VAL A 456 -10.38 15.11 -18.35
C VAL A 456 -11.82 14.98 -17.89
N ASP A 457 -12.69 14.80 -18.87
CA ASP A 457 -14.10 14.49 -18.73
C ASP A 457 -14.26 13.27 -17.78
N SER A 458 -15.06 13.43 -16.74
CA SER A 458 -15.18 12.45 -15.65
C SER A 458 -16.03 11.22 -15.99
N ASP A 459 -16.41 11.03 -17.26
CA ASP A 459 -17.34 9.98 -17.70
C ASP A 459 -16.85 9.17 -18.90
N GLU A 460 -15.55 8.87 -19.00
CA GLU A 460 -15.11 7.78 -19.87
C GLU A 460 -14.95 6.48 -19.07
N GLU A 461 -15.96 5.61 -19.20
CA GLU A 461 -15.81 4.16 -19.08
C GLU A 461 -14.77 3.67 -20.11
N ASN A 462 -13.50 3.97 -19.85
CA ASN A 462 -12.39 3.34 -20.53
C ASN A 462 -12.56 1.84 -20.35
N SER A 463 -12.46 1.09 -21.44
CA SER A 463 -12.54 -0.38 -21.44
C SER A 463 -11.39 -0.95 -20.62
N VAL A 464 -11.53 -0.96 -19.29
CA VAL A 464 -10.59 -1.57 -18.36
C VAL A 464 -10.67 -3.05 -18.62
N ASN A 465 -9.70 -3.57 -19.37
CA ASN A 465 -9.45 -4.98 -19.61
C ASN A 465 -9.67 -5.73 -18.29
N GLU A 466 -10.41 -6.85 -18.29
CA GLU A 466 -10.77 -7.58 -17.06
C GLU A 466 -9.52 -7.95 -16.22
N GLU A 467 -8.34 -8.01 -16.86
CA GLU A 467 -6.99 -8.10 -16.28
C GLU A 467 -6.74 -7.14 -15.11
N ARG A 468 -7.34 -5.95 -15.15
CA ARG A 468 -7.03 -4.81 -14.28
C ARG A 468 -8.24 -4.37 -13.48
N ARG A 469 -9.08 -5.29 -12.96
CA ARG A 469 -10.27 -4.92 -12.18
C ARG A 469 -10.19 -5.18 -10.67
N LYS A 470 -9.13 -5.85 -10.17
CA LYS A 470 -9.04 -6.32 -8.76
C LYS A 470 -7.62 -6.53 -8.27
N PHE A 471 -7.40 -6.30 -6.97
CA PHE A 471 -6.17 -6.66 -6.26
C PHE A 471 -6.22 -8.07 -5.66
N GLY A 472 -7.41 -8.50 -5.21
CA GLY A 472 -7.62 -9.81 -4.57
C GLY A 472 -7.47 -9.79 -3.04
N ALA A 473 -7.56 -8.61 -2.43
CA ALA A 473 -7.44 -8.40 -0.99
C ALA A 473 -8.75 -8.65 -0.22
N ALA A 474 -9.91 -8.56 -0.89
CA ALA A 474 -11.23 -8.91 -0.33
C ALA A 474 -11.79 -10.19 -0.95
N ASP A 475 -12.53 -10.98 -0.17
CA ASP A 475 -13.19 -12.22 -0.65
C ASP A 475 -14.30 -11.94 -1.68
N THR A 476 -14.88 -10.74 -1.67
CA THR A 476 -15.93 -10.28 -2.59
C THR A 476 -15.58 -8.93 -3.23
N PHE A 477 -15.90 -8.77 -4.52
CA PHE A 477 -15.40 -7.67 -5.38
C PHE A 477 -16.31 -6.44 -5.50
N LYS A 478 -17.51 -6.54 -4.95
CA LYS A 478 -18.49 -5.47 -4.87
C LYS A 478 -19.43 -5.79 -3.72
N ILE A 479 -19.92 -4.76 -3.08
CA ILE A 479 -21.17 -4.88 -2.33
C ILE A 479 -22.30 -4.97 -3.38
N PRO A 480 -23.18 -5.99 -3.32
CA PRO A 480 -24.27 -6.12 -4.29
C PRO A 480 -25.14 -4.85 -4.31
N ASP A 481 -25.44 -4.34 -5.51
CA ASP A 481 -26.18 -3.09 -5.71
C ASP A 481 -27.66 -3.18 -5.26
N GLU A 482 -28.14 -4.40 -4.96
CA GLU A 482 -29.50 -4.65 -4.47
C GLU A 482 -29.44 -5.57 -3.24
N VAL A 483 -29.61 -4.97 -2.05
CA VAL A 483 -30.07 -5.74 -0.88
C VAL A 483 -31.56 -5.94 -1.10
N ASP A 484 -31.97 -7.13 -1.56
CA ASP A 484 -33.37 -7.51 -1.63
C ASP A 484 -33.94 -7.55 -0.21
N VAL A 485 -34.59 -6.45 0.19
CA VAL A 485 -35.16 -6.25 1.52
C VAL A 485 -36.24 -7.30 1.83
N SER A 486 -36.74 -8.03 0.81
CA SER A 486 -37.76 -9.05 0.98
C SER A 486 -37.24 -10.41 1.47
N SER A 487 -35.92 -10.69 1.39
CA SER A 487 -35.38 -12.04 1.68
C SER A 487 -34.84 -12.25 3.10
N LEU A 488 -34.98 -11.29 4.01
CA LEU A 488 -34.47 -11.37 5.39
C LEU A 488 -35.55 -11.13 6.46
N SER A 489 -36.78 -11.57 6.19
CA SER A 489 -37.88 -11.59 7.18
C SER A 489 -37.69 -12.69 8.22
#